data_AF-A0A5B9FEI9-F1
#
_entry.id   AF-A0A5B9FEI9-F1
#
_cell.length_a   1.000
_cell.length_b   1.000
_cell.length_c   1.000
_cell.angle_alpha   90.00
_cell.angle_beta   90.00
_cell.angle_gamma   90.00
#
_symmetry.space_group_name_H-M   'P 1'
#
loop_
_entity.id
_entity.type
_entity.pdbx_description
1 polymer ?
#
loop_
_entity_poly.entity_id
_entity_poly.type
_entity_poly.pdbx_seq_one_letter_code
_entity_poly.pdbx_strand_id
1 'polypeptide(L)'
;MSKDHLDYLDGWRGLAILAVLVGHFTPIPGINLGPFGVELFFVLSGRLMAEMLIVRQTPFPTFFLRRFSRIYPALLVFCTAMLIASLFAGMAGIRLPTPVGFAEFFAALLFAMNYAAALFGMQGVLDHIWSLSVEEHSYALLALISLLMIRERTAAALTAICMALLMMSSGVLQALFTNQTEHELYWRTDIRAASVFLSFGLYLMINPRAGKASRFASVIAPLAVALATAANLDALPLWLKYSVGTTLLAVAINTVDWMSKPLRGALSGKAIIFIGALSYSLYLWQQPFYRIVAFVGWAPALAATFVAALGSYFVVERPARRFLNEMWAKRAISKIRSDGSNSVEAA
;
A
#
# COMPACT_ATOMS: atom_id res chain seq x y z
N MET A 1 -10.36 17.63 -3.83
CA MET A 1 -9.77 17.44 -2.49
C MET A 1 -9.24 18.78 -2.05
N SER A 2 -9.60 19.28 -0.86
CA SER A 2 -8.86 20.41 -0.29
C SER A 2 -7.44 19.95 0.03
N LYS A 3 -6.48 20.88 0.01
CA LYS A 3 -5.08 20.61 0.33
C LYS A 3 -4.94 19.93 1.70
N ASP A 4 -5.64 20.46 2.70
CA ASP A 4 -5.69 19.92 4.06
C ASP A 4 -6.17 18.46 4.15
N HIS A 5 -7.01 17.99 3.21
CA HIS A 5 -7.51 16.61 3.20
C HIS A 5 -6.47 15.62 2.65
N LEU A 6 -5.60 16.08 1.74
CA LEU A 6 -4.47 15.29 1.26
C LEU A 6 -3.40 15.16 2.36
N ASP A 7 -3.17 16.25 3.09
CA ASP A 7 -2.08 16.36 4.06
C ASP A 7 -2.17 15.31 5.18
N TYR A 8 -3.32 15.13 5.86
CA TYR A 8 -3.38 14.12 6.93
C TYR A 8 -3.40 12.68 6.41
N LEU A 9 -3.88 12.42 5.19
CA LEU A 9 -3.81 11.08 4.59
C LEU A 9 -2.36 10.73 4.22
N ASP A 10 -1.57 11.70 3.78
CA ASP A 10 -0.12 11.56 3.64
C ASP A 10 0.54 11.37 5.02
N GLY A 11 0.06 12.05 6.06
CA GLY A 11 0.44 11.77 7.45
C GLY A 11 0.23 10.31 7.87
N TRP A 12 -0.91 9.72 7.53
CA TRP A 12 -1.18 8.29 7.76
C TRP A 12 -0.22 7.37 7.00
N ARG A 13 0.10 7.71 5.75
CA ARG A 13 1.14 6.98 5.00
C ARG A 13 2.50 7.08 5.70
N GLY A 14 2.79 8.24 6.30
CA GLY A 14 3.98 8.46 7.12
C GLY A 14 4.00 7.56 8.34
N LEU A 15 2.90 7.44 9.08
CA LEU A 15 2.79 6.52 10.21
C LEU A 15 2.91 5.05 9.79
N ALA A 16 2.31 4.68 8.66
CA ALA A 16 2.36 3.33 8.13
C ALA A 16 3.81 2.90 7.81
N ILE A 17 4.59 3.74 7.11
CA ILE A 17 6.00 3.41 6.83
C ILE A 17 6.86 3.44 8.10
N LEU A 18 6.60 4.33 9.05
CA LEU A 18 7.32 4.34 10.32
C LEU A 18 7.08 3.05 11.11
N ALA A 19 5.84 2.54 11.13
CA ALA A 19 5.54 1.24 11.73
C ALA A 19 6.31 0.10 11.06
N VAL A 20 6.42 0.11 9.72
CA VAL A 20 7.25 -0.87 8.98
C VAL A 20 8.72 -0.79 9.41
N LEU A 21 9.28 0.41 9.46
CA LEU A 21 10.68 0.62 9.84
C LEU A 21 10.93 0.20 11.30
N VAL A 22 10.02 0.50 12.23
CA VAL A 22 10.12 0.03 13.61
C VAL A 22 10.08 -1.49 13.65
N GLY A 23 9.17 -2.14 12.92
CA GLY A 23 9.06 -3.58 12.86
C GLY A 23 10.33 -4.30 12.37
N HIS A 24 11.13 -3.66 11.52
CA HIS A 24 12.34 -4.26 10.95
C HIS A 24 13.63 -3.87 11.69
N PHE A 25 13.78 -2.60 12.09
CA PHE A 25 15.06 -2.11 12.64
C PHE A 25 15.06 -2.04 14.17
N THR A 26 13.91 -1.79 14.79
CA THR A 26 13.78 -1.62 16.25
C THR A 26 12.51 -2.30 16.75
N PRO A 27 12.38 -3.63 16.57
CA PRO A 27 11.14 -4.33 16.87
C PRO A 27 10.77 -4.17 18.35
N ILE A 28 9.49 -3.93 18.61
CA ILE A 28 8.94 -3.81 19.96
C ILE A 28 8.43 -5.20 20.37
N PRO A 29 8.91 -5.80 21.48
CA PRO A 29 8.44 -7.10 21.93
C PRO A 29 6.92 -7.13 22.15
N GLY A 30 6.26 -8.17 21.63
CA GLY A 30 4.82 -8.41 21.82
C GLY A 30 3.91 -7.73 20.79
N ILE A 31 4.46 -7.00 19.81
CA ILE A 31 3.70 -6.47 18.67
C ILE A 31 4.51 -6.43 17.38
N ASN A 32 3.97 -7.04 16.32
CA ASN A 32 4.57 -6.98 15.00
C ASN A 32 4.12 -5.74 14.19
N LEU A 33 4.86 -4.64 14.32
CA LEU A 33 4.56 -3.37 13.64
C LEU A 33 4.82 -3.39 12.12
N GLY A 34 5.60 -4.35 11.62
CA GLY A 34 5.89 -4.51 10.19
C GLY A 34 4.62 -4.76 9.36
N PRO A 35 3.98 -5.93 9.52
CA PRO A 35 2.71 -6.25 8.88
C PRO A 35 1.59 -5.27 9.25
N PHE A 36 1.58 -4.72 10.47
CA PHE A 36 0.62 -3.71 10.87
C PHE A 36 0.72 -2.43 10.02
N GLY A 37 1.94 -1.95 9.78
CA GLY A 37 2.20 -0.82 8.88
C GLY A 37 1.79 -1.10 7.44
N VAL A 38 2.04 -2.32 6.94
CA VAL A 38 1.57 -2.75 5.62
C VAL A 38 0.03 -2.77 5.55
N GLU A 39 -0.64 -3.25 6.59
CA GLU A 39 -2.10 -3.28 6.63
C GLU A 39 -2.72 -1.87 6.64
N LEU A 40 -2.05 -0.90 7.29
CA LEU A 40 -2.41 0.53 7.17
C LEU A 40 -2.33 1.02 5.71
N PHE A 41 -1.33 0.60 4.94
CA PHE A 41 -1.29 0.91 3.51
C PHE A 41 -2.47 0.29 2.77
N PHE A 42 -2.81 -0.97 3.04
CA PHE A 42 -3.97 -1.62 2.40
C PHE A 42 -5.30 -0.90 2.67
N VAL A 43 -5.58 -0.53 3.93
CA VAL A 43 -6.83 0.19 4.23
C VAL A 43 -6.83 1.60 3.63
N LEU A 44 -5.69 2.31 3.59
CA LEU A 44 -5.58 3.59 2.89
C LEU A 44 -5.84 3.44 1.39
N SER A 45 -5.27 2.40 0.79
CA SER A 45 -5.44 2.06 -0.61
C SER A 45 -6.91 1.80 -0.97
N GLY A 46 -7.63 1.02 -0.17
CA GLY A 46 -9.06 0.77 -0.37
C GLY A 46 -9.91 2.04 -0.37
N ARG A 47 -9.70 2.90 0.63
CA ARG A 47 -10.38 4.20 0.75
C ARG A 47 -10.12 5.09 -0.47
N LEU A 48 -8.84 5.23 -0.87
CA LEU A 48 -8.46 6.06 -2.00
C LEU A 48 -9.02 5.54 -3.33
N MET A 49 -9.09 4.21 -3.49
CA MET A 49 -9.71 3.59 -4.67
C MET A 49 -11.19 3.88 -4.77
N ALA A 50 -11.93 3.77 -3.66
CA ALA A 50 -13.35 4.09 -3.63
C ALA A 50 -13.59 5.55 -4.02
N GLU A 51 -12.75 6.46 -3.51
CA GLU A 51 -12.80 7.86 -3.91
C GLU A 51 -12.51 8.06 -5.41
N MET A 52 -11.45 7.43 -5.94
CA MET A 52 -11.04 7.64 -7.33
C MET A 52 -12.00 7.01 -8.35
N LEU A 53 -12.43 5.76 -8.12
CA LEU A 53 -13.17 4.97 -9.11
C LEU A 53 -14.68 5.23 -9.09
N ILE A 54 -15.29 5.37 -7.91
CA ILE A 54 -16.76 5.51 -7.80
C ILE A 54 -17.16 6.96 -7.54
N VAL A 55 -16.49 7.64 -6.60
CA VAL A 55 -16.90 9.02 -6.23
C VAL A 55 -16.47 10.04 -7.28
N ARG A 56 -15.23 9.95 -7.76
CA ARG A 56 -14.69 10.86 -8.78
C ARG A 56 -14.82 10.33 -10.21
N GLN A 57 -15.13 9.05 -10.37
CA GLN A 57 -15.23 8.37 -11.67
C GLN A 57 -14.03 8.68 -12.58
N THR A 58 -12.83 8.59 -12.00
CA THR A 58 -11.58 8.83 -12.71
C THR A 58 -11.49 7.82 -13.86
N PRO A 59 -11.27 8.26 -15.12
CA PRO A 59 -11.16 7.34 -16.24
C PRO A 59 -10.09 6.28 -16.01
N PHE A 60 -10.40 5.00 -16.23
CA PHE A 60 -9.49 3.88 -15.97
C PHE A 60 -8.09 4.07 -16.58
N PRO A 61 -7.94 4.50 -17.86
CA PRO A 61 -6.62 4.74 -18.41
C PRO A 61 -5.83 5.80 -17.61
N THR A 62 -6.49 6.88 -17.19
CA THR A 62 -5.85 7.93 -16.39
C THR A 62 -5.43 7.39 -15.02
N PHE A 63 -6.27 6.55 -14.40
CA PHE A 63 -5.96 5.91 -13.12
C PHE A 63 -4.71 5.02 -13.23
N PHE A 64 -4.69 4.06 -14.17
CA PHE A 64 -3.58 3.13 -14.32
C PHE A 64 -2.28 3.82 -14.73
N LEU A 65 -2.35 4.85 -15.60
CA LEU A 65 -1.17 5.62 -16.00
C LEU A 65 -0.55 6.37 -14.82
N ARG A 66 -1.36 7.09 -14.03
CA ARG A 66 -0.87 7.81 -12.82
C ARG A 66 -0.25 6.86 -11.80
N ARG A 67 -0.77 5.63 -11.74
CA ARG A 67 -0.29 4.60 -10.83
C ARG A 67 1.02 3.98 -11.32
N PHE A 68 1.09 3.67 -12.62
CA PHE A 68 2.32 3.24 -13.27
C PHE A 68 3.44 4.26 -13.07
N SER A 69 3.18 5.55 -13.31
CA SER A 69 4.20 6.60 -13.15
C SER A 69 4.68 6.80 -11.72
N ARG A 70 3.89 6.37 -10.73
CA ARG A 70 4.26 6.40 -9.31
C ARG A 70 5.08 5.20 -8.88
N ILE A 71 4.73 4.01 -9.36
CA ILE A 71 5.25 2.74 -8.83
C ILE A 71 6.39 2.22 -9.72
N TYR A 72 6.10 2.00 -11.00
CA TYR A 72 6.93 1.16 -11.86
C TYR A 72 8.37 1.67 -12.06
N PRO A 73 8.64 2.97 -12.27
CA PRO A 73 10.01 3.45 -12.48
C PRO A 73 10.96 3.16 -11.32
N ALA A 74 10.55 3.42 -10.08
CA ALA A 74 11.41 3.18 -8.92
C ALA A 74 11.51 1.68 -8.61
N LEU A 75 10.43 0.91 -8.79
CA LEU A 75 10.45 -0.55 -8.69
C LEU A 75 11.48 -1.16 -9.66
N LEU A 76 11.45 -0.74 -10.93
CA LEU A 76 12.34 -1.24 -11.96
C LEU A 76 13.80 -0.95 -11.60
N VAL A 77 14.13 0.30 -11.22
CA VAL A 77 15.49 0.65 -10.82
C VAL A 77 15.94 -0.16 -9.60
N PHE A 78 15.09 -0.31 -8.60
CA PHE A 78 15.39 -1.11 -7.41
C PHE A 78 15.66 -2.59 -7.76
N CYS A 79 14.75 -3.25 -8.47
CA CYS A 79 14.91 -4.66 -8.86
C CYS A 79 16.15 -4.86 -9.74
N THR A 80 16.41 -3.97 -10.69
CA THR A 80 17.60 -4.03 -11.55
C THR A 80 18.87 -3.83 -10.75
N ALA A 81 18.90 -2.88 -9.80
CA ALA A 81 20.05 -2.69 -8.92
C ALA A 81 20.35 -3.93 -8.08
N MET A 82 19.33 -4.59 -7.51
CA MET A 82 19.50 -5.82 -6.73
C MET A 82 19.97 -7.01 -7.57
N LEU A 83 19.44 -7.16 -8.79
CA LEU A 83 19.89 -8.18 -9.74
C LEU A 83 21.35 -7.96 -10.12
N ILE A 84 21.72 -6.73 -10.52
CA ILE A 84 23.09 -6.36 -10.89
C ILE A 84 24.04 -6.63 -9.72
N ALA A 85 23.71 -6.17 -8.51
CA ALA A 85 24.54 -6.42 -7.32
C ALA A 85 24.76 -7.92 -7.07
N SER A 86 23.72 -8.74 -7.29
CA SER A 86 23.80 -10.19 -7.12
C SER A 86 24.68 -10.86 -8.17
N LEU A 87 24.59 -10.44 -9.43
CA LEU A 87 25.42 -10.94 -10.52
C LEU A 87 26.91 -10.57 -10.30
N PHE A 88 27.20 -9.32 -9.95
CA PHE A 88 28.56 -8.87 -9.67
C PHE A 88 29.17 -9.59 -8.46
N ALA A 89 28.40 -9.77 -7.38
CA ALA A 89 28.86 -10.53 -6.23
C ALA A 89 29.18 -11.99 -6.61
N GLY A 90 28.33 -12.64 -7.40
CA GLY A 90 28.57 -13.98 -7.92
C GLY A 90 29.84 -14.08 -8.76
N MET A 91 30.08 -13.12 -9.66
CA MET A 91 31.31 -13.04 -10.47
C MET A 91 32.57 -12.83 -9.61
N ALA A 92 32.46 -12.08 -8.51
CA ALA A 92 33.54 -11.84 -7.56
C ALA A 92 33.74 -12.99 -6.56
N GLY A 93 32.96 -14.08 -6.65
CA GLY A 93 32.99 -15.19 -5.70
C GLY A 93 32.41 -14.84 -4.31
N ILE A 94 31.72 -13.70 -4.18
CA ILE A 94 31.09 -13.23 -2.95
C ILE A 94 29.69 -13.85 -2.84
N ARG A 95 29.45 -14.62 -1.78
CA ARG A 95 28.13 -15.16 -1.48
C ARG A 95 27.30 -14.13 -0.71
N LEU A 96 26.33 -13.52 -1.38
CA LEU A 96 25.36 -12.66 -0.70
C LEU A 96 24.41 -13.48 0.17
N PRO A 97 23.93 -12.94 1.30
CA PRO A 97 22.92 -13.62 2.14
C PRO A 97 21.60 -13.87 1.40
N THR A 98 21.22 -12.96 0.51
CA THR A 98 19.94 -13.01 -0.23
C THR A 98 20.16 -12.59 -1.69
N PRO A 99 20.75 -13.45 -2.54
CA PRO A 99 20.95 -13.13 -3.95
C PRO A 99 19.62 -13.05 -4.69
N VAL A 100 19.58 -12.22 -5.73
CA VAL A 100 18.44 -12.08 -6.64
C VAL A 100 18.76 -12.77 -7.95
N GLY A 101 17.95 -13.75 -8.33
CA GLY A 101 17.95 -14.36 -9.65
C GLY A 101 16.96 -13.71 -10.60
N PHE A 102 16.94 -14.20 -11.84
CA PHE A 102 15.98 -13.74 -12.85
C PHE A 102 14.54 -14.06 -12.48
N ALA A 103 14.29 -15.19 -11.79
CA ALA A 103 12.95 -15.58 -11.39
C ALA A 103 12.34 -14.59 -10.39
N GLU A 104 13.08 -14.21 -9.34
CA GLU A 104 12.67 -13.20 -8.36
C GLU A 104 12.53 -11.82 -9.02
N PHE A 105 13.44 -11.47 -9.94
CA PHE A 105 13.37 -10.23 -10.69
C PHE A 105 12.06 -10.11 -11.48
N PHE A 106 11.71 -11.14 -12.27
CA PHE A 106 10.47 -11.13 -13.04
C PHE A 106 9.23 -11.27 -12.16
N ALA A 107 9.28 -12.08 -11.11
CA ALA A 107 8.19 -12.20 -10.14
C ALA A 107 7.89 -10.84 -9.47
N ALA A 108 8.90 -10.04 -9.15
CA ALA A 108 8.72 -8.68 -8.63
C ALA A 108 8.08 -7.74 -9.66
N LEU A 109 8.58 -7.69 -10.89
CA LEU A 109 8.08 -6.78 -11.93
C LEU A 109 6.69 -7.14 -12.46
N LEU A 110 6.32 -8.41 -12.40
CA LEU A 110 5.01 -8.92 -12.78
C LEU A 110 4.03 -8.98 -11.59
N PHE A 111 4.43 -8.45 -10.43
CA PHE A 111 3.61 -8.47 -9.22
C PHE A 111 3.17 -9.87 -8.79
N ALA A 112 4.02 -10.86 -8.96
CA ALA A 112 3.79 -12.26 -8.58
C ALA A 112 4.61 -12.73 -7.37
N MET A 113 5.30 -11.84 -6.64
CA MET A 113 6.18 -12.23 -5.52
C MET A 113 5.48 -12.99 -4.39
N ASN A 114 4.23 -12.65 -4.09
CA ASN A 114 3.43 -13.37 -3.10
C ASN A 114 3.17 -14.84 -3.50
N TYR A 115 2.94 -15.11 -4.78
CA TYR A 115 2.76 -16.47 -5.29
C TYR A 115 4.09 -17.19 -5.49
N ALA A 116 5.13 -16.45 -5.89
CA ALA A 116 6.48 -16.99 -5.99
C ALA A 116 6.99 -17.49 -4.62
N ALA A 117 6.73 -16.72 -3.56
CA ALA A 117 7.02 -17.12 -2.19
C ALA A 117 6.18 -18.32 -1.77
N ALA A 118 4.86 -18.31 -2.02
CA ALA A 118 3.96 -19.38 -1.58
C ALA A 118 4.15 -20.71 -2.31
N LEU A 119 4.43 -20.68 -3.62
CA LEU A 119 4.53 -21.89 -4.46
C LEU A 119 5.96 -22.42 -4.60
N PHE A 120 6.96 -21.53 -4.58
CA PHE A 120 8.36 -21.89 -4.84
C PHE A 120 9.30 -21.55 -3.68
N GLY A 121 8.79 -21.04 -2.56
CA GLY A 121 9.61 -20.69 -1.40
C GLY A 121 10.58 -19.53 -1.66
N MET A 122 10.35 -18.72 -2.69
CA MET A 122 11.23 -17.59 -3.03
C MET A 122 11.16 -16.52 -1.94
N GLN A 123 12.19 -16.49 -1.11
CA GLN A 123 12.38 -15.49 -0.05
C GLN A 123 13.75 -14.84 -0.22
N GLY A 124 13.84 -13.54 0.05
CA GLY A 124 15.08 -12.81 -0.17
C GLY A 124 14.93 -11.32 0.03
N VAL A 125 15.71 -10.52 -0.71
CA VAL A 125 15.70 -9.06 -0.61
C VAL A 125 14.50 -8.41 -1.32
N LEU A 126 13.87 -9.12 -2.26
CA LEU A 126 12.70 -8.65 -3.00
C LEU A 126 11.37 -9.10 -2.38
N ASP A 127 11.41 -9.83 -1.28
CA ASP A 127 10.25 -10.55 -0.76
C ASP A 127 9.11 -9.63 -0.31
N HIS A 128 9.42 -8.52 0.35
CA HIS A 128 8.47 -7.48 0.76
C HIS A 128 7.59 -6.93 -0.38
N ILE A 129 7.98 -7.10 -1.65
CA ILE A 129 7.17 -6.73 -2.82
C ILE A 129 5.85 -7.53 -2.88
N TRP A 130 5.71 -8.63 -2.12
CA TRP A 130 4.43 -9.34 -1.96
C TRP A 130 3.27 -8.41 -1.63
N SER A 131 3.48 -7.34 -0.83
CA SER A 131 2.41 -6.43 -0.45
C SER A 131 1.94 -5.59 -1.64
N LEU A 132 2.90 -5.18 -2.47
CA LEU A 132 2.65 -4.45 -3.70
C LEU A 132 1.89 -5.34 -4.69
N SER A 133 2.22 -6.64 -4.74
CA SER A 133 1.44 -7.63 -5.49
C SER A 133 -0.02 -7.69 -5.05
N VAL A 134 -0.26 -7.87 -3.75
CA VAL A 134 -1.64 -7.91 -3.18
C VAL A 134 -2.40 -6.64 -3.52
N GLU A 135 -1.74 -5.49 -3.44
CA GLU A 135 -2.28 -4.21 -3.86
C GLU A 135 -2.70 -4.21 -5.34
N GLU A 136 -1.79 -4.52 -6.27
CA GLU A 136 -2.07 -4.58 -7.72
C GLU A 136 -3.24 -5.51 -8.07
N HIS A 137 -3.28 -6.70 -7.47
CA HIS A 137 -4.40 -7.63 -7.61
C HIS A 137 -5.72 -7.01 -7.15
N SER A 138 -5.71 -6.36 -5.98
CA SER A 138 -6.89 -5.70 -5.42
C SER A 138 -7.37 -4.57 -6.31
N TYR A 139 -6.45 -3.79 -6.90
CA TYR A 139 -6.80 -2.68 -7.77
C TYR A 139 -7.41 -3.13 -9.10
N ALA A 140 -6.90 -4.21 -9.69
CA ALA A 140 -7.50 -4.80 -10.88
C ALA A 140 -8.94 -5.26 -10.63
N LEU A 141 -9.17 -5.96 -9.50
CA LEU A 141 -10.50 -6.43 -9.11
C LEU A 141 -11.47 -5.28 -8.74
N LEU A 142 -11.01 -4.28 -7.99
CA LEU A 142 -11.83 -3.11 -7.67
C LEU A 142 -12.13 -2.25 -8.90
N ALA A 143 -11.22 -2.20 -9.87
CA ALA A 143 -11.48 -1.58 -11.17
C ALA A 143 -12.58 -2.33 -11.93
N LEU A 144 -12.56 -3.67 -11.92
CA LEU A 144 -13.62 -4.48 -12.51
C LEU A 144 -14.98 -4.26 -11.80
N ILE A 145 -15.01 -4.31 -10.47
CA ILE A 145 -16.24 -4.00 -9.70
C ILE A 145 -16.77 -2.61 -10.07
N SER A 146 -15.87 -1.63 -10.11
CA SER A 146 -16.26 -0.26 -10.42
C SER A 146 -16.72 -0.09 -11.85
N LEU A 147 -16.16 -0.83 -12.82
CA LEU A 147 -16.62 -0.82 -14.21
C LEU A 147 -18.04 -1.37 -14.32
N LEU A 148 -18.32 -2.48 -13.66
CA LEU A 148 -19.62 -3.15 -13.70
C LEU A 148 -20.71 -2.41 -12.90
N MET A 149 -20.32 -1.68 -11.84
CA MET A 149 -21.25 -1.09 -10.87
C MET A 149 -21.04 0.42 -10.68
N ILE A 150 -20.53 1.14 -11.69
CA ILE A 150 -20.14 2.56 -11.54
C ILE A 150 -21.31 3.47 -11.13
N ARG A 151 -22.54 3.10 -11.52
CA ARG A 151 -23.78 3.85 -11.22
C ARG A 151 -24.47 3.35 -9.95
N GLU A 152 -24.05 2.21 -9.41
CA GLU A 152 -24.69 1.52 -8.30
C GLU A 152 -23.75 1.51 -7.10
N ARG A 153 -23.52 2.70 -6.52
CA ARG A 153 -22.60 2.89 -5.39
C ARG A 153 -22.83 1.87 -4.26
N THR A 154 -24.08 1.61 -3.92
CA THR A 154 -24.44 0.65 -2.86
C THR A 154 -24.11 -0.79 -3.27
N ALA A 155 -24.38 -1.19 -4.51
CA ALA A 155 -24.03 -2.53 -4.99
C ALA A 155 -22.50 -2.72 -4.99
N ALA A 156 -21.74 -1.76 -5.53
CA ALA A 156 -20.28 -1.79 -5.49
C ALA A 156 -19.73 -1.91 -4.06
N ALA A 157 -20.33 -1.17 -3.11
CA ALA A 157 -19.96 -1.23 -1.71
C ALA A 157 -20.22 -2.60 -1.09
N LEU A 158 -21.44 -3.14 -1.28
CA LEU A 158 -21.84 -4.43 -0.73
C LEU A 158 -21.03 -5.58 -1.35
N THR A 159 -20.78 -5.56 -2.67
CA THR A 159 -19.91 -6.54 -3.32
C THR A 159 -18.51 -6.52 -2.74
N ALA A 160 -17.91 -5.33 -2.55
CA ALA A 160 -16.59 -5.22 -1.95
C ALA A 160 -16.58 -5.73 -0.49
N ILE A 161 -17.61 -5.41 0.30
CA ILE A 161 -17.74 -5.92 1.68
C ILE A 161 -17.90 -7.43 1.70
N CYS A 162 -18.75 -8.01 0.84
CA CYS A 162 -18.91 -9.46 0.74
C CYS A 162 -17.59 -10.15 0.37
N MET A 163 -16.85 -9.61 -0.59
CA MET A 163 -15.52 -10.13 -0.93
C MET A 163 -14.54 -10.02 0.24
N ALA A 164 -14.55 -8.90 0.95
CA ALA A 164 -13.72 -8.73 2.14
C ALA A 164 -14.07 -9.75 3.23
N LEU A 165 -15.35 -9.97 3.51
CA LEU A 165 -15.81 -10.96 4.50
C LEU A 165 -15.40 -12.39 4.11
N LEU A 166 -15.44 -12.73 2.82
CA LEU A 166 -14.93 -14.03 2.32
C LEU A 166 -13.41 -14.17 2.50
N MET A 167 -12.65 -13.10 2.28
CA MET A 167 -11.19 -13.11 2.47
C MET A 167 -10.81 -13.15 3.97
N MET A 168 -11.54 -12.43 4.81
CA MET A 168 -11.39 -12.48 6.27
C MET A 168 -11.76 -13.86 6.82
N SER A 169 -12.84 -14.48 6.31
CA SER A 169 -13.21 -15.83 6.71
C SER A 169 -12.14 -16.84 6.31
N SER A 170 -11.53 -16.73 5.12
CA SER A 170 -10.35 -17.54 4.75
C SER A 170 -9.21 -17.39 5.77
N GLY A 171 -8.88 -16.15 6.17
CA GLY A 171 -7.83 -15.90 7.17
C GLY A 171 -8.16 -16.47 8.56
N VAL A 172 -9.40 -16.28 9.02
CA VAL A 172 -9.89 -16.82 10.30
C VAL A 172 -9.90 -18.34 10.30
N LEU A 173 -10.45 -18.96 9.26
CA LEU A 173 -10.52 -20.41 9.15
C LEU A 173 -9.11 -21.02 9.13
N GLN A 174 -8.18 -20.42 8.39
CA GLN A 174 -6.80 -20.92 8.38
C GLN A 174 -6.10 -20.72 9.72
N ALA A 175 -6.31 -19.58 10.38
CA ALA A 175 -5.78 -19.35 11.72
C ALA A 175 -6.35 -20.30 12.79
N LEU A 176 -7.58 -20.78 12.63
CA LEU A 176 -8.25 -21.67 13.60
C LEU A 176 -8.00 -23.15 13.33
N PHE A 177 -7.97 -23.55 12.05
CA PHE A 177 -8.00 -24.95 11.65
C PHE A 177 -6.72 -25.45 11.01
N THR A 178 -5.71 -24.59 10.85
CA THR A 178 -4.39 -25.00 10.34
C THR A 178 -3.30 -24.57 11.32
N ASN A 179 -2.18 -25.30 11.33
CA ASN A 179 -1.00 -24.92 12.11
C ASN A 179 -0.09 -23.93 11.36
N GLN A 180 -0.66 -23.16 10.41
CA GLN A 180 0.10 -22.17 9.67
C GLN A 180 0.48 -21.00 10.59
N THR A 181 1.74 -20.61 10.50
CA THR A 181 2.31 -19.45 11.17
C THR A 181 1.77 -18.15 10.58
N GLU A 182 1.92 -17.05 11.29
CA GLU A 182 1.65 -15.72 10.72
C GLU A 182 2.43 -15.50 9.44
N HIS A 183 3.69 -15.97 9.41
CA HIS A 183 4.58 -15.85 8.26
C HIS A 183 3.99 -16.45 6.98
N GLU A 184 3.30 -17.59 7.07
CA GLU A 184 2.73 -18.29 5.92
C GLU A 184 1.42 -17.65 5.44
N LEU A 185 0.64 -17.10 6.38
CA LEU A 185 -0.65 -16.49 6.07
C LEU A 185 -0.53 -15.06 5.54
N TYR A 186 0.49 -14.29 5.97
CA TYR A 186 0.47 -12.85 5.73
C TYR A 186 0.72 -12.41 4.29
N TRP A 187 1.16 -13.27 3.38
CA TRP A 187 1.50 -12.91 1.99
C TRP A 187 0.35 -13.18 1.03
N ARG A 188 -0.68 -13.88 1.52
CA ARG A 188 -1.76 -14.43 0.71
C ARG A 188 -2.76 -13.36 0.30
N THR A 189 -2.95 -13.17 -1.01
CA THR A 189 -3.94 -12.23 -1.57
C THR A 189 -5.35 -12.55 -1.08
N ASP A 190 -5.71 -13.83 -1.02
CA ASP A 190 -7.03 -14.31 -0.58
C ASP A 190 -7.34 -14.05 0.89
N ILE A 191 -6.37 -13.56 1.67
CA ILE A 191 -6.54 -13.11 3.06
C ILE A 191 -6.33 -11.60 3.15
N ARG A 192 -5.17 -11.11 2.70
CA ARG A 192 -4.74 -9.72 2.93
C ARG A 192 -5.48 -8.68 2.08
N ALA A 193 -6.02 -9.06 0.92
CA ALA A 193 -6.83 -8.13 0.14
C ALA A 193 -8.09 -7.69 0.91
N ALA A 194 -8.54 -8.45 1.93
CA ALA A 194 -9.67 -8.09 2.79
C ALA A 194 -9.63 -6.63 3.27
N SER A 195 -8.47 -6.17 3.76
CA SER A 195 -8.32 -4.82 4.31
C SER A 195 -8.56 -3.73 3.24
N VAL A 196 -8.15 -3.98 1.99
CA VAL A 196 -8.38 -3.09 0.85
C VAL A 196 -9.87 -3.04 0.51
N PHE A 197 -10.50 -4.22 0.34
CA PHE A 197 -11.90 -4.33 -0.08
C PHE A 197 -12.87 -3.82 1.00
N LEU A 198 -12.61 -4.13 2.27
CA LEU A 198 -13.41 -3.67 3.39
C LEU A 198 -13.36 -2.15 3.47
N SER A 199 -12.15 -1.57 3.38
CA SER A 199 -12.00 -0.12 3.41
C SER A 199 -12.67 0.57 2.22
N PHE A 200 -12.58 -0.02 1.02
CA PHE A 200 -13.29 0.46 -0.17
C PHE A 200 -14.81 0.50 0.05
N GLY A 201 -15.39 -0.62 0.49
CA GLY A 201 -16.83 -0.71 0.70
C GLY A 201 -17.32 0.20 1.83
N LEU A 202 -16.60 0.24 2.96
CA LEU A 202 -16.90 1.13 4.08
C LEU A 202 -16.86 2.60 3.66
N TYR A 203 -15.87 3.03 2.85
CA TYR A 203 -15.83 4.40 2.34
C TYR A 203 -17.05 4.75 1.48
N LEU A 204 -17.58 3.79 0.72
CA LEU A 204 -18.77 4.01 -0.09
C LEU A 204 -20.05 4.02 0.74
N MET A 205 -20.13 3.27 1.83
CA MET A 205 -21.30 3.29 2.72
C MET A 205 -21.31 4.48 3.66
N ILE A 206 -20.15 4.83 4.20
CA ILE A 206 -19.97 6.01 5.02
C ILE A 206 -20.02 7.21 4.08
N ASN A 207 -20.88 8.18 4.33
CA ASN A 207 -20.80 9.47 3.65
C ASN A 207 -20.08 10.45 4.59
N PRO A 208 -18.72 10.41 4.68
CA PRO A 208 -18.01 11.23 5.65
C PRO A 208 -18.18 12.74 5.38
N ARG A 209 -18.67 13.10 4.19
CA ARG A 209 -18.97 14.48 3.77
C ARG A 209 -20.37 14.97 4.18
N ALA A 210 -21.24 14.10 4.69
CA ALA A 210 -22.65 14.42 4.94
C ALA A 210 -22.96 15.12 6.28
N GLY A 211 -21.98 15.34 7.17
CA GLY A 211 -22.29 15.95 8.46
C GLY A 211 -21.07 16.48 9.23
N LYS A 212 -21.32 17.44 10.12
CA LYS A 212 -20.33 17.88 11.12
C LYS A 212 -20.06 16.72 12.08
N ALA A 213 -18.79 16.41 12.31
CA ALA A 213 -18.41 15.37 13.28
C ALA A 213 -18.93 15.74 14.67
N SER A 214 -19.79 14.89 15.23
CA SER A 214 -20.17 14.99 16.64
C SER A 214 -18.95 14.75 17.53
N ARG A 215 -19.01 15.14 18.81
CA ARG A 215 -17.92 14.85 19.76
C ARG A 215 -17.62 13.35 19.82
N PHE A 216 -18.65 12.51 19.78
CA PHE A 216 -18.52 11.06 19.73
C PHE A 216 -17.84 10.56 18.45
N ALA A 217 -18.15 11.14 17.28
CA ALA A 217 -17.50 10.75 16.03
C ALA A 217 -15.98 11.05 16.03
N SER A 218 -15.55 12.07 16.77
CA SER A 218 -14.14 12.48 16.81
C SER A 218 -13.20 11.51 17.51
N VAL A 219 -13.73 10.62 18.35
CA VAL A 219 -12.93 9.61 19.07
C VAL A 219 -12.93 8.24 18.37
N ILE A 220 -13.76 8.03 17.33
CA ILE A 220 -13.88 6.74 16.66
C ILE A 220 -12.55 6.30 16.06
N ALA A 221 -11.92 7.14 15.23
CA ALA A 221 -10.66 6.79 14.59
C ALA A 221 -9.51 6.49 15.57
N PRO A 222 -9.20 7.34 16.58
CA PRO A 222 -8.14 7.02 17.53
C PRO A 222 -8.45 5.79 18.40
N LEU A 223 -9.70 5.61 18.81
CA LEU A 223 -10.11 4.41 19.55
C LEU A 223 -9.97 3.15 18.69
N ALA A 224 -10.41 3.20 17.44
CA ALA A 224 -10.30 2.09 16.51
C ALA A 224 -8.83 1.71 16.25
N VAL A 225 -7.91 2.68 16.14
CA VAL A 225 -6.47 2.38 16.05
C VAL A 225 -5.92 1.77 17.32
N ALA A 226 -6.30 2.27 18.50
CA ALA A 226 -5.85 1.70 19.77
C ALA A 226 -6.32 0.24 19.91
N LEU A 227 -7.59 -0.03 19.61
CA LEU A 227 -8.16 -1.38 19.64
C LEU A 227 -7.58 -2.28 18.55
N ALA A 228 -7.32 -1.76 17.35
CA ALA A 228 -6.65 -2.51 16.28
C ALA A 228 -5.23 -2.90 16.67
N THR A 229 -4.52 -1.99 17.34
CA THR A 229 -3.16 -2.23 17.87
C THR A 229 -3.22 -3.33 18.93
N ALA A 230 -4.18 -3.27 19.86
CA ALA A 230 -4.40 -4.32 20.86
C ALA A 230 -4.73 -5.67 20.21
N ALA A 231 -5.58 -5.70 19.18
CA ALA A 231 -5.94 -6.91 18.43
C ALA A 231 -4.77 -7.53 17.64
N ASN A 232 -3.65 -6.80 17.48
CA ASN A 232 -2.44 -7.23 16.79
C ASN A 232 -1.29 -7.58 17.75
N LEU A 233 -1.54 -7.63 19.06
CA LEU A 233 -0.55 -8.11 20.02
C LEU A 233 -0.26 -9.60 19.79
N ASP A 234 1.01 -9.99 19.87
CA ASP A 234 1.47 -11.35 19.56
C ASP A 234 0.87 -12.40 20.52
N ALA A 235 0.45 -11.97 21.71
CA ALA A 235 -0.21 -12.83 22.70
C ALA A 235 -1.66 -13.18 22.33
N LEU A 236 -2.26 -12.48 21.35
CA LEU A 236 -3.62 -12.72 20.91
C LEU A 236 -3.68 -13.66 19.70
N PRO A 237 -4.77 -14.42 19.56
CA PRO A 237 -4.88 -15.39 18.49
C PRO A 237 -5.01 -14.71 17.12
N LEU A 238 -4.40 -15.33 16.11
CA LEU A 238 -4.29 -14.78 14.75
C LEU A 238 -5.64 -14.49 14.07
N TRP A 239 -6.69 -15.25 14.41
CA TRP A 239 -8.03 -15.01 13.88
C TRP A 239 -8.56 -13.62 14.29
N LEU A 240 -8.17 -13.09 15.45
CA LEU A 240 -8.61 -11.78 15.91
C LEU A 240 -7.99 -10.67 15.05
N LYS A 241 -6.72 -10.84 14.67
CA LYS A 241 -6.01 -9.96 13.74
C LYS A 241 -6.69 -9.91 12.38
N TYR A 242 -6.96 -11.07 11.78
CA TYR A 242 -7.60 -11.18 10.45
C TYR A 242 -9.11 -10.90 10.42
N SER A 243 -9.73 -10.61 11.57
CA SER A 243 -11.15 -10.25 11.67
C SER A 243 -11.33 -8.85 12.26
N VAL A 244 -11.25 -8.76 13.59
CA VAL A 244 -11.47 -7.54 14.37
C VAL A 244 -10.38 -6.51 14.07
N GLY A 245 -9.12 -6.92 14.02
CA GLY A 245 -7.99 -6.04 13.69
C GLY A 245 -8.16 -5.36 12.32
N THR A 246 -8.39 -6.15 11.27
CA THR A 246 -8.68 -5.64 9.92
C THR A 246 -9.87 -4.69 9.90
N THR A 247 -10.96 -5.04 10.59
CA THR A 247 -12.16 -4.20 10.64
C THR A 247 -11.90 -2.86 11.31
N LEU A 248 -11.23 -2.86 12.46
CA LEU A 248 -10.92 -1.66 13.22
C LEU A 248 -9.99 -0.71 12.46
N LEU A 249 -9.00 -1.24 11.74
CA LEU A 249 -8.14 -0.40 10.87
C LEU A 249 -8.93 0.22 9.72
N ALA A 250 -9.82 -0.54 9.08
CA ALA A 250 -10.67 -0.02 8.01
C ALA A 250 -11.61 1.07 8.55
N VAL A 251 -12.20 0.88 9.73
CA VAL A 251 -13.01 1.91 10.41
C VAL A 251 -12.17 3.15 10.73
N ALA A 252 -10.96 2.99 11.27
CA ALA A 252 -10.10 4.11 11.65
C ALA A 252 -9.79 5.03 10.46
N ILE A 253 -9.38 4.45 9.32
CA ILE A 253 -9.06 5.21 8.11
C ILE A 253 -10.31 5.80 7.46
N ASN A 254 -11.45 5.13 7.49
CA ASN A 254 -12.67 5.66 6.87
C ASN A 254 -13.36 6.75 7.69
N THR A 255 -13.07 6.83 8.99
CA THR A 255 -13.62 7.84 9.91
C THR A 255 -12.63 8.95 10.25
N VAL A 256 -11.44 8.95 9.65
CA VAL A 256 -10.38 9.96 9.84
C VAL A 256 -10.88 11.41 9.65
N ASP A 257 -11.85 11.62 8.77
CA ASP A 257 -12.40 12.94 8.45
C ASP A 257 -13.14 13.57 9.63
N TRP A 258 -13.59 12.72 10.57
CA TRP A 258 -14.32 13.12 11.76
C TRP A 258 -13.43 13.42 12.97
N MET A 259 -12.12 13.15 12.87
CA MET A 259 -11.19 13.41 13.97
C MET A 259 -11.17 14.89 14.40
N SER A 260 -10.82 15.09 15.66
CA SER A 260 -10.62 16.43 16.22
C SER A 260 -9.56 17.21 15.43
N LYS A 261 -9.70 18.54 15.36
CA LYS A 261 -8.74 19.41 14.66
C LYS A 261 -7.29 19.23 15.15
N PRO A 262 -7.00 19.10 16.47
CA PRO A 262 -5.64 18.88 16.94
C PRO A 262 -5.00 17.59 16.40
N LEU A 263 -5.74 16.47 16.40
CA LEU A 263 -5.24 15.20 15.89
C LEU A 263 -4.99 15.25 14.39
N ARG A 264 -5.90 15.86 13.62
CA ARG A 264 -5.66 16.10 12.19
C ARG A 264 -4.47 17.03 11.94
N GLY A 265 -4.30 18.05 12.78
CA GLY A 265 -3.15 18.95 12.74
C GLY A 265 -1.82 18.23 12.97
N ALA A 266 -1.76 17.32 13.94
CA ALA A 266 -0.58 16.50 14.19
C ALA A 266 -0.20 15.63 12.97
N LEU A 267 -1.21 15.01 12.33
CA LEU A 267 -1.02 14.25 11.09
C LEU A 267 -0.70 15.12 9.88
N SER A 268 -1.00 16.42 9.94
CA SER A 268 -0.69 17.39 8.87
C SER A 268 0.65 18.09 9.10
N GLY A 269 1.49 17.58 10.01
CA GLY A 269 2.83 18.10 10.23
C GLY A 269 3.72 17.92 9.00
N LYS A 270 4.52 18.94 8.64
CA LYS A 270 5.38 18.89 7.44
C LYS A 270 6.32 17.68 7.42
N ALA A 271 6.88 17.29 8.56
CA ALA A 271 7.79 16.16 8.67
C ALA A 271 7.08 14.83 8.37
N ILE A 272 5.90 14.58 8.97
CA ILE A 272 5.18 13.32 8.76
C ILE A 272 4.62 13.22 7.34
N ILE A 273 4.15 14.34 6.76
CA ILE A 273 3.74 14.40 5.34
C ILE A 273 4.93 14.08 4.44
N PHE A 274 6.10 14.64 4.72
CA PHE A 274 7.30 14.39 3.93
C PHE A 274 7.71 12.92 3.99
N ILE A 275 7.66 12.30 5.17
CA ILE A 275 7.87 10.85 5.32
C ILE A 275 6.80 10.06 4.56
N GLY A 276 5.54 10.49 4.59
CA GLY A 276 4.45 9.90 3.82
C GLY A 276 4.63 10.01 2.30
N ALA A 277 5.24 11.10 1.82
CA ALA A 277 5.60 11.29 0.43
C ALA A 277 6.79 10.40 0.01
N LEU A 278 7.75 10.20 0.92
CA LEU A 278 8.89 9.29 0.77
C LEU A 278 8.53 7.81 0.93
N SER A 279 7.32 7.50 1.40
CA SER A 279 6.97 6.18 1.93
C SER A 279 7.22 5.05 0.93
N TYR A 280 7.06 5.30 -0.37
CA TYR A 280 7.27 4.29 -1.39
C TYR A 280 8.75 3.97 -1.59
N SER A 281 9.60 4.99 -1.75
CA SER A 281 11.06 4.79 -1.81
C SER A 281 11.60 4.17 -0.52
N LEU A 282 11.11 4.59 0.66
CA LEU A 282 11.48 3.95 1.93
C LEU A 282 11.07 2.47 1.96
N TYR A 283 9.87 2.15 1.48
CA TYR A 283 9.36 0.78 1.46
C TYR A 283 10.23 -0.17 0.61
N LEU A 284 10.69 0.28 -0.56
CA LEU A 284 11.58 -0.51 -1.42
C LEU A 284 12.97 -0.67 -0.79
N TRP A 285 13.58 0.44 -0.38
CA TRP A 285 14.99 0.45 -0.01
C TRP A 285 15.26 -0.08 1.38
N GLN A 286 14.27 -0.19 2.27
CA GLN A 286 14.50 -0.69 3.62
C GLN A 286 14.95 -2.17 3.65
N GLN A 287 14.44 -3.02 2.74
CA GLN A 287 14.64 -4.47 2.82
C GLN A 287 16.12 -4.90 2.70
N PRO A 288 16.93 -4.42 1.72
CA PRO A 288 18.34 -4.79 1.65
C PRO A 288 19.12 -4.45 2.93
N PHE A 289 18.84 -3.31 3.55
CA PHE A 289 19.51 -2.90 4.77
C PHE A 289 19.01 -3.67 6.00
N TYR A 290 17.73 -4.00 6.04
CA TYR A 290 17.18 -4.90 7.05
C TYR A 290 17.85 -6.28 7.00
N ARG A 291 18.07 -6.85 5.81
CA ARG A 291 18.75 -8.16 5.64
C ARG A 291 20.18 -8.20 6.16
N ILE A 292 20.84 -7.05 6.28
CA ILE A 292 22.21 -6.95 6.80
C ILE A 292 22.29 -6.37 8.21
N VAL A 293 21.15 -6.12 8.87
CA VAL A 293 21.09 -5.44 10.17
C VAL A 293 21.90 -6.16 11.25
N ALA A 294 21.94 -7.50 11.20
CA ALA A 294 22.71 -8.33 12.12
C ALA A 294 24.24 -8.11 11.99
N PHE A 295 24.72 -7.62 10.84
CA PHE A 295 26.14 -7.39 10.59
C PHE A 295 26.57 -5.95 10.85
N VAL A 296 25.71 -4.97 10.56
CA VAL A 296 26.08 -3.53 10.62
C VAL A 296 25.40 -2.77 11.77
N GLY A 297 24.46 -3.40 12.46
CA GLY A 297 23.63 -2.76 13.49
C GLY A 297 22.45 -1.97 12.90
N TRP A 298 21.42 -1.77 13.73
CA TRP A 298 20.16 -1.15 13.30
C TRP A 298 20.31 0.32 12.90
N ALA A 299 21.10 1.11 13.63
CA ALA A 299 21.21 2.54 13.37
C ALA A 299 21.90 2.85 12.02
N PRO A 300 23.06 2.25 11.68
CA PRO A 300 23.66 2.42 10.36
C PRO A 300 22.79 1.89 9.22
N ALA A 301 22.13 0.74 9.40
CA ALA A 301 21.24 0.17 8.40
C ALA A 301 20.01 1.07 8.13
N LEU A 302 19.43 1.63 9.18
CA LEU A 302 18.32 2.58 9.06
C LEU A 302 18.77 3.88 8.39
N ALA A 303 19.94 4.42 8.76
CA ALA A 303 20.49 5.61 8.10
C ALA A 303 20.71 5.37 6.60
N ALA A 304 21.29 4.22 6.24
CA ALA A 304 21.50 3.83 4.84
C ALA A 304 20.18 3.67 4.08
N THR A 305 19.14 3.14 4.72
CA THR A 305 17.77 3.09 4.18
C THR A 305 17.26 4.47 3.81
N PHE A 306 17.38 5.45 4.72
CA PHE A 306 16.94 6.82 4.43
C PHE A 306 17.76 7.46 3.31
N VAL A 307 19.09 7.27 3.29
CA VAL A 307 19.95 7.81 2.23
C VAL A 307 19.57 7.22 0.87
N ALA A 308 19.42 5.90 0.76
CA ALA A 308 19.02 5.24 -0.48
C ALA A 308 17.61 5.65 -0.93
N ALA A 309 16.66 5.73 0.01
CA ALA A 309 15.30 6.16 -0.26
C ALA A 309 15.24 7.62 -0.73
N LEU A 310 15.98 8.53 -0.12
CA LEU A 310 16.08 9.93 -0.55
C LEU A 310 16.68 10.03 -1.95
N GLY A 311 17.77 9.30 -2.20
CA GLY A 311 18.39 9.22 -3.53
C GLY A 311 17.39 8.74 -4.58
N SER A 312 16.74 7.61 -4.34
CA SER A 312 15.69 7.06 -5.21
C SER A 312 14.54 8.03 -5.42
N TYR A 313 14.07 8.68 -4.36
CA TYR A 313 12.94 9.61 -4.43
C TYR A 313 13.24 10.83 -5.31
N PHE A 314 14.39 11.47 -5.11
CA PHE A 314 14.73 12.70 -5.82
C PHE A 314 15.29 12.45 -7.22
N VAL A 315 15.99 11.34 -7.45
CA VAL A 315 16.64 11.04 -8.74
C VAL A 315 15.74 10.23 -9.66
N VAL A 316 14.91 9.33 -9.12
CA VAL A 316 14.11 8.38 -9.93
C VAL A 316 12.62 8.65 -9.80
N GLU A 317 12.06 8.51 -8.59
CA GLU A 317 10.61 8.49 -8.38
C GLU A 317 9.98 9.82 -8.82
N ARG A 318 10.44 10.95 -8.27
CA ARG A 318 9.84 12.26 -8.51
C ARG A 318 10.04 12.73 -9.97
N PRO A 319 11.23 12.65 -10.58
CA PRO A 319 11.43 13.03 -11.98
C PRO A 319 10.65 12.16 -12.95
N ALA A 320 10.69 10.83 -12.80
CA ALA A 320 9.98 9.91 -13.68
C ALA A 320 8.46 10.13 -13.59
N ARG A 321 7.94 10.25 -12.36
CA ARG A 321 6.52 10.56 -12.13
C ARG A 321 6.09 11.85 -12.81
N ARG A 322 6.89 12.92 -12.70
CA ARG A 322 6.58 14.21 -13.32
C ARG A 322 6.60 14.10 -14.84
N PHE A 323 7.68 13.55 -15.40
CA PHE A 323 7.87 13.39 -16.84
C PHE A 323 6.75 12.58 -17.49
N LEU A 324 6.43 11.40 -16.95
CA LEU A 324 5.41 10.52 -17.51
C LEU A 324 4.01 11.17 -17.47
N ASN A 325 3.66 11.82 -16.35
CA ASN A 325 2.37 12.50 -16.23
C ASN A 325 2.26 13.70 -17.19
N GLU A 326 3.31 14.50 -17.37
CA GLU A 326 3.34 15.60 -18.34
C GLU A 326 3.26 15.09 -19.79
N MET A 327 3.99 14.03 -20.12
CA MET A 327 3.98 13.42 -21.45
C MET A 327 2.57 12.94 -21.83
N TRP A 328 1.87 12.23 -20.94
CA TRP A 328 0.53 11.75 -21.22
C TRP A 328 -0.51 12.86 -21.25
N ALA A 329 -0.37 13.90 -20.41
CA ALA A 329 -1.23 15.08 -20.49
C ALA A 329 -1.12 15.76 -21.86
N LYS A 330 0.11 15.92 -22.40
CA LYS A 330 0.32 16.48 -23.74
C LYS A 330 -0.31 15.61 -24.83
N ARG A 331 -0.16 14.28 -24.76
CA ARG A 331 -0.77 13.34 -25.73
C ARG A 331 -2.30 13.42 -25.73
N ALA A 332 -2.92 13.51 -24.55
CA ALA A 332 -4.37 13.65 -24.43
C ALA A 332 -4.88 14.95 -25.09
N ILE A 333 -4.18 16.08 -24.85
CA ILE A 333 -4.52 17.37 -25.48
C ILE A 333 -4.34 17.31 -27.00
N SER A 334 -3.26 16.69 -27.49
CA SER A 334 -3.01 16.53 -28.92
C SER A 334 -4.11 15.74 -29.62
N LYS A 335 -4.59 14.66 -29.00
CA LYS A 335 -5.67 13.83 -29.54
C LYS A 335 -7.00 14.58 -29.63
N ILE A 336 -7.33 15.38 -28.61
CA ILE A 336 -8.54 16.22 -28.63
C ILE A 336 -8.47 17.24 -29.77
N ARG A 337 -7.30 17.83 -30.02
CA ARG A 337 -7.11 18.80 -31.11
C ARG A 337 -7.24 18.16 -32.50
N SER A 338 -6.71 16.96 -32.70
CA SER A 338 -6.83 16.24 -33.98
C SER A 338 -8.25 15.73 -34.25
N ASP A 339 -8.93 15.24 -33.21
CA ASP A 339 -10.30 14.74 -33.36
C ASP A 339 -11.28 15.91 -33.60
N GLY A 340 -11.01 17.08 -32.98
CA GLY A 340 -11.78 18.31 -33.19
C GLY A 340 -11.58 18.98 -34.54
N SER A 341 -10.38 18.90 -35.16
CA SER A 341 -10.16 19.42 -36.52
C SER A 341 -10.87 18.58 -37.57
N ASN A 342 -10.87 17.25 -37.41
CA ASN A 342 -11.53 16.34 -38.35
C ASN A 342 -13.05 16.44 -38.32
N SER A 343 -13.66 16.87 -37.19
CA SER A 343 -15.11 17.12 -37.11
C SER A 343 -15.55 18.43 -37.76
N VAL A 344 -14.64 19.38 -37.97
CA VAL A 344 -14.93 20.68 -38.62
C VAL A 344 -14.76 20.59 -40.13
N GLU A 345 -13.89 19.71 -40.64
CA GLU A 345 -13.74 19.45 -42.08
C GLU A 345 -14.81 18.50 -42.65
N ALA A 346 -15.58 17.82 -41.79
CA ALA A 346 -16.65 16.89 -42.18
C ALA A 346 -18.07 17.46 -42.06
N ALA A 347 -18.22 18.76 -41.77
CA ALA A 347 -19.49 19.48 -41.64
C ALA A 347 -19.63 20.55 -42.73
#